data_AF-A0A2D5UGX1-F1
#
_entry.id   AF-A0A2D5UGX1-F1
#
_cell.length_a   1.000
_cell.length_b   1.000
_cell.length_c   1.000
_cell.angle_alpha   90.00
_cell.angle_beta   90.00
_cell.angle_gamma   90.00
#
_symmetry.space_group_name_H-M   'P 1'
#
loop_
_entity.id
_entity.type
_entity.pdbx_description
1 polymer ?
#
loop_
_entity_poly.entity_id
_entity_poly.type
_entity_poly.pdbx_seq_one_letter_code
_entity_poly.pdbx_strand_id
1 'polypeptide(L)'
;MIQFPIYAGIMGLMKCSGLADVFTQSLISVSSPIALPIYGFLSAAVINFFVPSGGGQWAVQGPILVEAAQQLGVSVPKTIMGLAYGDQLTNMIQPFWAIPLLAITGVKAKSILPYTFVIMIVGGIASVIALYIF
;
A
#
# COMPACT_ATOMS: atom_id res chain seq x y z
N MET A 1 -17.77 9.45 0.45
CA MET A 1 -18.05 10.25 -0.76
C MET A 1 -17.30 11.59 -0.79
N ILE A 2 -17.20 12.35 0.31
CA ILE A 2 -16.46 13.65 0.34
C ILE A 2 -14.94 13.51 0.12
N GLN A 3 -14.33 12.39 0.48
CA GLN A 3 -12.89 12.18 0.34
C GLN A 3 -12.42 12.02 -1.12
N PHE A 4 -13.24 11.43 -1.99
CA PHE A 4 -12.87 11.18 -3.39
C PHE A 4 -12.58 12.47 -4.17
N PRO A 5 -13.41 13.53 -4.10
CA PRO A 5 -13.10 14.83 -4.69
C PRO A 5 -11.78 15.44 -4.20
N ILE A 6 -11.45 15.29 -2.91
CA ILE A 6 -10.21 15.84 -2.34
C ILE A 6 -9.00 15.07 -2.88
N TYR A 7 -9.03 13.74 -2.90
CA TYR A 7 -7.96 12.93 -3.49
C TYR A 7 -7.78 13.20 -4.98
N ALA A 8 -8.87 13.40 -5.72
CA ALA A 8 -8.80 13.81 -7.11
C ALA A 8 -8.13 15.18 -7.29
N GLY A 9 -8.41 16.14 -6.40
CA GLY A 9 -7.75 17.44 -6.37
C GLY A 9 -6.24 17.34 -6.12
N ILE A 10 -5.82 16.54 -5.13
CA ILE A 10 -4.40 16.30 -4.84
C ILE A 10 -3.71 15.62 -6.03
N MET A 11 -4.33 14.60 -6.63
CA MET A 11 -3.81 13.97 -7.84
C MET A 11 -3.66 14.97 -9.00
N GLY A 12 -4.65 15.84 -9.20
CA GLY A 12 -4.59 16.89 -10.21
C GLY A 12 -3.40 17.81 -10.00
N LEU A 13 -3.15 18.25 -8.76
CA LEU A 13 -2.00 19.07 -8.40
C LEU A 13 -0.68 18.31 -8.64
N MET A 14 -0.57 17.06 -8.20
CA MET A 14 0.64 16.24 -8.39
C MET A 14 0.97 16.03 -9.87
N LYS A 15 -0.06 15.79 -10.71
CA LYS A 15 0.10 15.62 -12.15
C LYS A 15 0.47 16.93 -12.85
N CYS A 16 -0.27 18.01 -12.61
CA CYS A 16 -0.06 19.29 -13.29
C CYS A 16 1.24 20.00 -12.85
N SER A 17 1.73 19.74 -11.63
CA SER A 17 3.01 20.30 -11.15
C SER A 17 4.25 19.53 -11.60
N GLY A 18 4.09 18.35 -12.20
CA GLY A 18 5.22 17.45 -12.52
C GLY A 18 5.79 16.72 -11.28
N LEU A 19 5.18 16.90 -10.10
CA LEU A 19 5.65 16.25 -8.88
C LEU A 19 5.52 14.73 -8.95
N ALA A 20 4.46 14.23 -9.62
CA ALA A 20 4.30 12.79 -9.89
C ALA A 20 5.51 12.21 -10.63
N ASP A 21 5.98 12.89 -11.68
CA ASP A 21 7.13 12.45 -12.49
C ASP A 21 8.41 12.40 -11.65
N VAL A 22 8.63 13.40 -10.78
CA VAL A 22 9.81 13.43 -9.89
C VAL A 22 9.80 12.24 -8.94
N PHE A 23 8.65 11.90 -8.35
CA PHE A 23 8.51 10.71 -7.48
C PHE A 23 8.71 9.42 -8.26
N THR A 24 8.10 9.29 -9.46
CA THR A 24 8.27 8.14 -10.35
C THR A 24 9.74 7.93 -10.69
N GLN A 25 10.45 8.97 -11.13
CA GLN A 25 11.87 8.87 -11.50
C GLN A 25 12.75 8.55 -10.29
N SER A 26 12.45 9.11 -9.12
CA SER A 26 13.15 8.77 -7.88
C SER A 26 13.00 7.28 -7.56
N LEU A 27 11.77 6.75 -7.66
CA LEU A 27 11.48 5.33 -7.42
C LEU A 27 12.20 4.44 -8.45
N ILE A 28 12.17 4.81 -9.74
CA ILE A 28 12.86 4.10 -10.82
C ILE A 28 14.37 4.06 -10.56
N SER A 29 14.97 5.19 -10.18
CA SER A 29 16.42 5.31 -9.97
C SER A 29 17.00 4.36 -8.91
N VAL A 30 16.17 3.96 -7.95
CA VAL A 30 16.56 3.04 -6.87
C VAL A 30 16.04 1.61 -7.07
N SER A 31 15.18 1.40 -8.07
CA SER A 31 14.48 0.13 -8.31
C SER A 31 15.12 -0.70 -9.42
N SER A 32 14.81 -1.99 -9.39
CA SER A 32 15.05 -2.95 -10.45
C SER A 32 13.75 -3.72 -10.73
N PRO A 33 13.67 -4.54 -11.81
CA PRO A 33 12.46 -5.29 -12.12
C PRO A 33 11.95 -6.20 -10.99
N ILE A 34 12.86 -6.73 -10.18
CA ILE A 34 12.54 -7.57 -9.02
C ILE A 34 12.20 -6.70 -7.80
N ALA A 35 12.89 -5.58 -7.62
CA ALA A 35 12.72 -4.73 -6.44
C ALA A 35 11.45 -3.86 -6.50
N LEU A 36 11.01 -3.46 -7.69
CA LEU A 36 9.88 -2.52 -7.83
C LEU A 36 8.59 -3.01 -7.13
N PRO A 37 8.11 -4.26 -7.32
CA PRO A 37 6.91 -4.73 -6.63
C PRO A 37 7.08 -4.80 -5.10
N ILE A 38 8.30 -5.12 -4.63
CA ILE A 38 8.62 -5.20 -3.20
C ILE A 38 8.69 -3.79 -2.58
N TYR A 39 9.28 -2.82 -3.27
CA TYR A 39 9.29 -1.42 -2.82
C TYR A 39 7.91 -0.81 -2.86
N GLY A 40 7.10 -1.12 -3.89
CA GLY A 40 5.69 -0.77 -3.92
C GLY A 40 4.94 -1.31 -2.71
N PHE A 41 5.17 -2.57 -2.34
CA PHE A 41 4.63 -3.20 -1.13
C PHE A 41 5.04 -2.50 0.17
N LEU A 42 6.34 -2.24 0.36
CA LEU A 42 6.84 -1.57 1.58
C LEU A 42 6.34 -0.12 1.68
N SER A 43 6.37 0.63 0.58
CA SER A 43 5.82 1.99 0.49
C SER A 43 4.34 2.00 0.84
N ALA A 44 3.58 1.04 0.29
CA ALA A 44 2.17 0.90 0.55
C ALA A 44 1.85 0.60 2.02
N ALA A 45 2.62 -0.26 2.67
CA ALA A 45 2.49 -0.53 4.11
C ALA A 45 2.76 0.73 4.96
N VAL A 46 3.77 1.52 4.61
CA VAL A 46 4.06 2.78 5.33
C VAL A 46 2.94 3.81 5.12
N ILE A 47 2.50 4.00 3.87
CA ILE A 47 1.49 5.00 3.53
C ILE A 47 0.12 4.65 4.11
N ASN A 48 -0.22 3.37 4.24
CA ASN A 48 -1.50 2.94 4.81
C ASN A 48 -1.69 3.41 6.27
N PHE A 49 -0.63 3.69 7.03
CA PHE A 49 -0.78 4.33 8.36
C PHE A 49 -1.41 5.72 8.29
N PHE A 50 -1.20 6.44 7.18
CA PHE A 50 -1.68 7.81 6.96
C PHE A 50 -2.94 7.85 6.10
N VAL A 51 -3.09 6.88 5.18
CA VAL A 51 -4.23 6.77 4.26
C VAL A 51 -4.79 5.34 4.33
N PRO A 52 -5.49 4.96 5.42
CA PRO A 52 -6.01 3.59 5.61
C PRO A 52 -7.29 3.37 4.77
N SER A 53 -7.15 3.47 3.45
CA SER A 53 -8.23 3.38 2.48
C SER A 53 -7.68 2.96 1.13
N GLY A 54 -7.99 1.74 0.69
CA GLY A 54 -7.47 1.21 -0.59
C GLY A 54 -7.79 2.11 -1.78
N GLY A 55 -8.96 2.75 -1.83
CA GLY A 55 -9.31 3.69 -2.90
C GLY A 55 -8.52 5.01 -2.85
N GLY A 56 -8.29 5.55 -1.64
CA GLY A 56 -7.47 6.75 -1.44
C GLY A 56 -6.00 6.48 -1.72
N GLN A 57 -5.50 5.33 -1.27
CA GLN A 57 -4.15 4.88 -1.50
C GLN A 57 -3.88 4.58 -2.98
N TRP A 58 -4.86 3.98 -3.67
CA TRP A 58 -4.81 3.80 -5.13
C TRP A 58 -4.69 5.14 -5.86
N ALA A 59 -5.47 6.15 -5.47
CA ALA A 59 -5.37 7.47 -6.08
C ALA A 59 -3.96 8.06 -5.92
N VAL A 60 -3.34 7.93 -4.75
CA VAL A 60 -2.03 8.55 -4.51
C VAL A 60 -0.87 7.77 -5.15
N GLN A 61 -0.85 6.44 -5.05
CA GLN A 61 0.31 5.62 -5.45
C GLN A 61 0.10 4.81 -6.73
N GLY A 62 -1.13 4.43 -7.05
CA GLY A 62 -1.44 3.53 -8.16
C GLY A 62 -0.87 4.01 -9.51
N PRO A 63 -1.19 5.23 -9.97
CA PRO A 63 -0.68 5.76 -11.23
C PRO A 63 0.85 5.81 -11.29
N ILE A 64 1.51 6.26 -10.22
CA ILE A 64 2.98 6.37 -10.10
C ILE A 64 3.63 4.99 -10.27
N LEU A 65 3.09 3.97 -9.59
CA LEU A 65 3.62 2.61 -9.66
C LEU A 65 3.36 1.94 -11.01
N VAL A 66 2.20 2.18 -11.63
CA VAL A 66 1.88 1.67 -12.97
C VAL A 66 2.83 2.26 -13.99
N GLU A 67 3.08 3.57 -13.93
CA GLU A 67 4.00 4.24 -14.84
C GLU A 67 5.45 3.76 -14.64
N ALA A 68 5.91 3.63 -13.39
CA ALA A 68 7.23 3.08 -13.08
C ALA A 68 7.38 1.65 -13.62
N ALA A 69 6.35 0.81 -13.49
CA ALA A 69 6.36 -0.55 -14.01
C ALA A 69 6.45 -0.58 -15.54
N GLN A 70 5.71 0.30 -16.24
CA GLN A 70 5.78 0.41 -17.70
C GLN A 70 7.16 0.88 -18.17
N GLN A 71 7.74 1.90 -17.53
CA GLN A 71 9.06 2.42 -17.90
C GLN A 71 10.18 1.40 -17.66
N LEU A 72 10.09 0.61 -16.59
CA LEU A 72 11.07 -0.44 -16.25
C LEU A 72 10.80 -1.80 -16.93
N GLY A 73 9.74 -1.93 -17.72
CA GLY A 73 9.35 -3.19 -18.36
C GLY A 73 8.93 -4.29 -17.37
N VAL A 74 8.41 -3.90 -16.21
CA VAL A 74 7.96 -4.80 -15.13
C VAL A 74 6.48 -5.11 -15.30
N SER A 75 6.06 -6.29 -14.86
CA SER A 75 4.64 -6.67 -14.82
C SER A 75 3.82 -5.66 -14.00
N VAL A 76 2.92 -4.94 -14.69
CA VAL A 76 1.97 -4.02 -14.05
C VAL A 76 1.06 -4.75 -13.05
N PRO A 77 0.44 -5.91 -13.37
CA PRO A 77 -0.35 -6.66 -12.39
C PRO A 77 0.44 -6.99 -11.13
N LYS A 78 1.68 -7.47 -11.27
CA LYS A 78 2.55 -7.82 -10.13
C LYS A 78 2.85 -6.60 -9.25
N THR A 79 3.11 -5.45 -9.88
CA THR A 79 3.38 -4.19 -9.17
C THR A 79 2.14 -3.70 -8.41
N ILE A 80 0.95 -3.81 -9.03
CA ILE A 80 -0.33 -3.49 -8.37
C ILE A 80 -0.60 -4.44 -7.21
N MET A 81 -0.27 -5.73 -7.33
CA MET A 81 -0.39 -6.68 -6.22
C MET A 81 0.54 -6.30 -5.06
N GLY A 82 1.74 -5.79 -5.35
CA GLY A 82 2.62 -5.21 -4.33
C GLY A 82 1.92 -4.11 -3.53
N LEU A 83 1.34 -3.13 -4.22
CA LEU A 83 0.55 -2.05 -3.59
C LEU A 83 -0.60 -2.61 -2.73
N ALA A 84 -1.37 -3.57 -3.27
CA ALA A 84 -2.52 -4.15 -2.57
C ALA A 84 -2.11 -4.93 -1.32
N TYR A 85 -1.04 -5.73 -1.38
CA TYR A 85 -0.55 -6.47 -0.22
C TYR A 85 -0.02 -5.54 0.86
N GLY A 86 0.63 -4.44 0.49
CA GLY A 86 1.16 -3.47 1.44
C GLY A 86 0.04 -2.72 2.17
N ASP A 87 -0.98 -2.28 1.42
CA ASP A 87 -2.21 -1.68 1.98
C ASP A 87 -2.84 -2.59 3.05
N GLN A 88 -2.95 -3.89 2.78
CA GLN A 88 -3.56 -4.84 3.72
C GLN A 88 -2.66 -5.21 4.90
N LEU A 89 -1.33 -5.17 4.74
CA LEU A 89 -0.38 -5.59 5.76
C LEU A 89 -0.62 -4.85 7.09
N THR A 90 -0.59 -3.53 7.05
CA THR A 90 -0.70 -2.70 8.25
C THR A 90 -2.13 -2.54 8.76
N ASN A 91 -3.13 -2.92 7.97
CA ASN A 91 -4.50 -3.09 8.46
C ASN A 91 -4.62 -4.23 9.49
N MET A 92 -3.66 -5.16 9.53
CA MET A 92 -3.63 -6.21 10.56
C MET A 92 -3.37 -5.60 11.95
N ILE A 93 -2.43 -4.65 12.07
CA ILE A 93 -2.15 -3.98 13.34
C ILE A 93 -3.11 -2.83 13.65
N GLN A 94 -3.78 -2.25 12.64
CA GLN A 94 -4.84 -1.25 12.79
C GLN A 94 -6.21 -1.93 12.79
N PRO A 95 -6.77 -2.34 13.93
CA PRO A 95 -7.87 -3.29 13.98
C PRO A 95 -9.23 -2.62 13.73
N PHE A 96 -9.34 -1.70 12.77
CA PHE A 96 -10.61 -1.03 12.42
C PHE A 96 -11.68 -2.04 12.04
N TRP A 97 -11.29 -3.08 11.30
CA TRP A 97 -12.13 -4.22 10.95
C TRP A 97 -12.59 -5.02 12.17
N ALA A 98 -11.81 -5.02 13.26
CA ALA A 98 -12.12 -5.80 14.46
C ALA A 98 -13.02 -5.03 15.44
N ILE A 99 -13.16 -3.71 15.33
CA ILE A 99 -13.98 -2.89 16.25
C ILE A 99 -15.39 -3.46 16.44
N PRO A 100 -16.15 -3.84 15.39
CA PRO A 100 -17.48 -4.43 15.56
C PRO A 100 -17.44 -5.76 16.33
N LEU A 101 -16.47 -6.62 16.03
CA LEU A 101 -16.32 -7.91 16.69
C LEU A 101 -15.94 -7.76 18.17
N LEU A 102 -15.05 -6.82 18.49
CA LEU A 102 -14.65 -6.50 19.85
C LEU A 102 -15.82 -5.93 20.67
N ALA A 103 -16.70 -5.14 20.05
CA ALA A 103 -17.92 -4.64 20.68
C ALA A 103 -18.89 -5.76 21.06
N ILE A 104 -19.03 -6.79 20.21
CA ILE A 104 -19.90 -7.96 20.46
C ILE A 104 -19.30 -8.87 21.53
N THR A 105 -17.99 -9.11 21.48
CA THR A 105 -17.30 -10.07 22.36
C THR A 105 -16.87 -9.49 23.70
N GLY A 106 -16.86 -8.15 23.85
CA GLY A 106 -16.35 -7.45 25.03
C GLY A 106 -14.83 -7.54 25.19
N VAL A 107 -14.13 -8.11 24.21
CA VAL A 107 -12.68 -8.27 24.23
C VAL A 107 -12.03 -6.89 24.05
N LYS A 108 -11.03 -6.59 24.89
CA LYS A 108 -10.29 -5.32 24.77
C LYS A 108 -9.37 -5.36 23.54
N ALA A 109 -9.34 -4.31 22.74
CA ALA A 109 -8.45 -4.22 21.56
C ALA A 109 -6.98 -4.53 21.88
N LYS A 110 -6.49 -4.09 23.06
CA LYS A 110 -5.12 -4.37 23.54
C LYS A 110 -4.80 -5.87 23.61
N SER A 111 -5.80 -6.71 23.87
CA SER A 111 -5.58 -8.16 24.00
C SER A 111 -5.38 -8.87 22.66
N ILE A 112 -5.90 -8.33 21.55
CA ILE A 112 -5.74 -8.93 20.22
C ILE A 112 -4.48 -8.43 19.50
N LEU A 113 -3.98 -7.23 19.86
CA LEU A 113 -2.85 -6.57 19.20
C LEU A 113 -1.59 -7.44 19.07
N PRO A 114 -1.15 -8.21 20.08
CA PRO A 114 0.03 -9.07 19.92
C PRO A 114 -0.16 -10.15 18.84
N TYR A 115 -1.36 -10.73 18.75
CA TYR A 115 -1.67 -11.75 17.76
C TYR A 115 -1.71 -11.16 16.36
N THR A 116 -2.36 -10.01 16.19
CA THR A 116 -2.44 -9.37 14.88
C THR A 116 -1.09 -8.81 14.43
N PHE A 117 -0.23 -8.40 15.36
CA PHE A 117 1.16 -8.05 15.06
C PHE A 117 1.96 -9.24 14.52
N VAL A 118 1.84 -10.42 15.15
CA VAL A 118 2.50 -11.64 14.64
C VAL A 118 1.97 -12.00 13.24
N ILE A 119 0.66 -11.93 13.04
CA ILE A 119 0.04 -12.18 11.72
C ILE A 119 0.54 -11.17 10.68
N MET A 120 0.70 -9.89 11.06
CA MET A 120 1.30 -8.87 10.20
C MET A 120 2.71 -9.27 9.77
N ILE A 121 3.58 -9.67 10.69
CA ILE A 121 4.95 -10.06 10.34
C ILE A 121 4.98 -11.28 9.43
N VAL A 122 4.20 -12.32 9.74
CA VAL A 122 4.11 -13.53 8.91
C VAL A 122 3.55 -13.22 7.53
N GLY A 123 2.48 -12.44 7.46
CA GLY A 123 1.88 -11.98 6.20
C GLY A 123 2.83 -11.11 5.38
N GLY A 124 3.66 -10.30 6.04
CA GLY A 124 4.67 -9.48 5.38
C GLY A 124 5.78 -10.31 4.74
N ILE A 125 6.32 -11.29 5.49
CA ILE A 125 7.31 -12.23 4.96
C ILE A 125 6.73 -13.03 3.79
N ALA A 126 5.51 -13.55 3.95
CA ALA A 126 4.83 -14.31 2.90
C ALA A 126 4.60 -13.45 1.64
N SER A 127 4.21 -12.18 1.79
CA SER A 127 4.00 -11.26 0.67
C SER A 127 5.30 -10.95 -0.07
N VAL A 128 6.40 -10.72 0.64
CA VAL A 128 7.72 -10.50 0.03
C VAL A 128 8.17 -11.73 -0.75
N ILE A 129 8.02 -12.93 -0.17
CA ILE A 129 8.36 -14.18 -0.85
C ILE A 129 7.50 -14.36 -2.10
N ALA A 130 6.19 -14.13 -2.00
CA ALA A 130 5.28 -14.24 -3.12
C ALA A 130 5.67 -13.29 -4.26
N LEU A 131 5.90 -12.01 -3.96
CA LEU A 131 6.33 -11.01 -4.94
C LEU A 131 7.72 -11.26 -5.50
N TYR A 132 8.60 -11.91 -4.75
CA TYR A 132 9.92 -12.29 -5.24
C TYR A 132 9.84 -13.42 -6.27
N ILE A 133 9.02 -14.45 -6.01
CA ILE A 133 8.94 -15.66 -6.82
C ILE A 133 8.00 -15.50 -8.03
N PHE A 134 6.82 -14.92 -7.82
CA PHE A 134 5.74 -14.79 -8.82
C PHE A 134 5.59 -13.34 -9.25
#